data_AF-A0A537UTQ9-F1
#
_entry.id   AF-A0A537UTQ9-F1
#
_cell.length_a   1.000
_cell.length_b   1.000
_cell.length_c   1.000
_cell.angle_alpha   90.00
_cell.angle_beta   90.00
_cell.angle_gamma   90.00
#
_symmetry.space_group_name_H-M   'P 1'
#
loop_
_entity.id
_entity.type
_entity.pdbx_description
1 polymer ?
#
loop_
_entity_poly.entity_id
_entity_poly.type
_entity_poly.pdbx_seq_one_letter_code
_entity_poly.pdbx_strand_id
1 'polypeptide(L)'
;MKLQDQKLFRQQCYIDGEWVDAYDRATIPVKDPASGETLGTVPKMGADETRRAIEAADKALPAWRGKTAKERAQILRRWYDLMMANQDDLATLMTAEQGKPLAESKGEIAYAAAFIEWFGEEGKRIYGDTIPSHGTDKRIVVIKEPIGVCAAITPWNFPAAMITRKCGPALAAGCTMVLKPATATPYSALALCELAERAGVPKGVFSCVTGGAKEIGGEMTSNPIVRKLTFTGSTEIGKLLMEQCAGTVKKVSLELGGNAPFIVFDDADIEMAVKGAIASKYRNAGQTCVCANRILVQDGVYEAFTKRLAETAGAMKVANGFEPGAVIGPLIDMKAVDKVEAHIADALKKG
;
A
#
# COMPACT_ATOMS: atom_id res chain seq x y z
N MET A 1 19.06 5.72 11.96
CA MET A 1 18.15 6.54 11.12
C MET A 1 18.31 8.02 11.47
N LYS A 2 18.54 8.92 10.50
CA LYS A 2 18.61 10.38 10.71
C LYS A 2 17.48 11.03 9.91
N LEU A 3 16.52 11.66 10.59
CA LEU A 3 15.39 12.37 9.98
C LEU A 3 15.53 13.87 10.25
N GLN A 4 15.12 14.70 9.31
CA GLN A 4 15.02 16.16 9.51
C GLN A 4 13.85 16.49 10.44
N ASP A 5 12.70 15.86 10.23
CA ASP A 5 11.54 15.93 11.11
C ASP A 5 11.34 14.61 11.89
N GLN A 6 11.75 14.65 13.15
CA GLN A 6 11.65 13.50 14.06
C GLN A 6 10.21 13.09 14.38
N LYS A 7 9.21 13.98 14.20
CA LYS A 7 7.80 13.65 14.48
C LYS A 7 7.20 12.69 13.47
N LEU A 8 7.84 12.50 12.31
CA LEU A 8 7.43 11.50 11.32
C LEU A 8 7.68 10.07 11.81
N PHE A 9 8.65 9.86 12.69
CA PHE A 9 8.89 8.56 13.30
C PHE A 9 7.96 8.34 14.48
N ARG A 10 6.83 7.68 14.22
CA ARG A 10 5.80 7.37 15.20
C ARG A 10 5.83 5.89 15.58
N GLN A 11 5.80 5.63 16.88
CA GLN A 11 5.80 4.28 17.47
C GLN A 11 4.46 3.95 18.16
N GLN A 12 3.42 4.74 17.87
CA GLN A 12 2.07 4.63 18.44
C GLN A 12 1.06 4.53 17.28
N CYS A 13 -0.11 3.95 17.55
CA CYS A 13 -1.20 3.95 16.57
C CYS A 13 -1.93 5.30 16.54
N TYR A 14 -2.56 5.63 15.42
CA TYR A 14 -3.32 6.87 15.25
C TYR A 14 -4.81 6.55 15.22
N ILE A 15 -5.54 6.86 16.30
CA ILE A 15 -6.97 6.56 16.46
C ILE A 15 -7.69 7.83 16.89
N ASP A 16 -8.72 8.23 16.14
CA ASP A 16 -9.54 9.42 16.45
C ASP A 16 -8.74 10.72 16.66
N GLY A 17 -7.64 10.90 15.91
CA GLY A 17 -6.79 12.08 16.08
C GLY A 17 -5.93 12.05 17.34
N GLU A 18 -5.66 10.86 17.89
CA GLU A 18 -4.79 10.65 19.04
C GLU A 18 -3.74 9.57 18.76
N TRP A 19 -2.54 9.78 19.29
CA TRP A 19 -1.45 8.82 19.26
C TRP A 19 -1.52 7.93 20.51
N VAL A 20 -1.85 6.65 20.34
CA VAL A 20 -2.21 5.73 21.42
C VAL A 20 -1.44 4.42 21.36
N ASP A 21 -1.16 3.85 22.54
CA ASP A 21 -0.63 2.49 22.70
C ASP A 21 -1.76 1.45 22.77
N ALA A 22 -1.40 0.16 22.69
CA ALA A 22 -2.34 -0.93 22.94
C ALA A 22 -2.83 -0.90 24.39
N TYR A 23 -4.06 -1.37 24.64
CA TYR A 23 -4.64 -1.34 25.99
C TYR A 23 -3.85 -2.17 27.00
N ASP A 24 -3.30 -3.30 26.56
CA ASP A 24 -2.43 -4.18 27.35
C ASP A 24 -0.94 -3.76 27.33
N ARG A 25 -0.62 -2.65 26.64
CA ARG A 25 0.75 -2.15 26.38
C ARG A 25 1.66 -3.13 25.62
N ALA A 26 1.11 -4.18 25.01
CA ALA A 26 1.90 -5.08 24.19
C ALA A 26 2.41 -4.37 22.93
N THR A 27 3.60 -4.73 22.49
CA THR A 27 4.24 -4.15 21.30
C THR A 27 4.83 -5.22 20.39
N ILE A 28 5.11 -4.84 19.14
CA ILE A 28 5.77 -5.64 18.13
C ILE A 28 7.06 -4.93 17.71
N PRO A 29 8.24 -5.60 17.75
CA PRO A 29 9.46 -5.01 17.23
C PRO A 29 9.43 -4.93 15.70
N VAL A 30 9.89 -3.81 15.17
CA VAL A 30 10.13 -3.63 13.73
C VAL A 30 11.64 -3.67 13.51
N LYS A 31 12.09 -4.51 12.59
CA LYS A 31 13.51 -4.74 12.33
C LYS A 31 13.92 -4.14 11.00
N ASP A 32 15.16 -3.66 10.94
CA ASP A 32 15.84 -3.35 9.68
C ASP A 32 16.18 -4.68 8.98
N PRO A 33 15.66 -4.97 7.78
CA PRO A 33 15.95 -6.22 7.08
C PRO A 33 17.41 -6.33 6.59
N ALA A 34 18.16 -5.23 6.52
CA ALA A 34 19.56 -5.24 6.08
C ALA A 34 20.53 -5.63 7.20
N SER A 35 20.23 -5.26 8.46
CA SER A 35 21.10 -5.50 9.61
C SER A 35 20.52 -6.47 10.65
N GLY A 36 19.20 -6.64 10.67
CA GLY A 36 18.46 -7.37 11.71
C GLY A 36 18.25 -6.57 13.00
N GLU A 37 18.78 -5.36 13.09
CA GLU A 37 18.63 -4.49 14.27
C GLU A 37 17.17 -4.05 14.46
N THR A 38 16.78 -3.81 15.71
CA THR A 38 15.44 -3.29 16.01
C THR A 38 15.43 -1.78 15.83
N LEU A 39 14.61 -1.29 14.90
CA LEU A 39 14.41 0.13 14.64
C LEU A 39 13.58 0.81 15.74
N GLY A 40 12.65 0.06 16.32
CA GLY A 40 11.71 0.50 17.34
C GLY A 40 10.59 -0.51 17.51
N THR A 41 9.50 -0.07 18.11
CA THR A 41 8.30 -0.89 18.30
C THR A 41 7.03 -0.18 17.85
N VAL A 42 5.99 -0.96 17.54
CA VAL A 42 4.61 -0.45 17.37
C VAL A 42 3.64 -1.23 18.28
N PRO A 43 2.47 -0.68 18.63
CA PRO A 43 1.50 -1.38 19.46
C PRO A 43 1.03 -2.70 18.84
N LYS A 44 0.74 -3.69 19.70
CA LYS A 44 0.13 -4.96 19.30
C LYS A 44 -1.37 -4.92 19.60
N MET A 45 -2.11 -4.06 18.89
CA MET A 45 -3.55 -3.93 19.13
C MET A 45 -4.35 -5.15 18.63
N GLY A 46 -5.54 -5.30 19.20
CA GLY A 46 -6.49 -6.37 18.89
C GLY A 46 -7.84 -5.85 18.39
N ALA A 47 -8.88 -6.62 18.68
CA ALA A 47 -10.24 -6.32 18.23
C ALA A 47 -10.83 -5.07 18.91
N ASP A 48 -10.53 -4.83 20.19
CA ASP A 48 -11.17 -3.75 20.95
C ASP A 48 -10.69 -2.35 20.51
N GLU A 49 -9.38 -2.16 20.29
CA GLU A 49 -8.88 -0.91 19.73
C GLU A 49 -9.33 -0.72 18.28
N THR A 50 -9.45 -1.82 17.52
CA THR A 50 -9.99 -1.78 16.16
C THR A 50 -11.45 -1.33 16.15
N ARG A 51 -12.27 -1.86 17.07
CA ARG A 51 -13.67 -1.44 17.27
C ARG A 51 -13.75 0.04 17.60
N ARG A 52 -12.93 0.54 18.54
CA ARG A 52 -12.84 1.97 18.88
C ARG A 52 -12.53 2.82 17.66
N ALA A 53 -11.57 2.40 16.82
CA ALA A 53 -11.23 3.13 15.60
C ALA A 53 -12.37 3.15 14.57
N ILE A 54 -13.11 2.04 14.43
CA ILE A 54 -14.28 1.93 13.54
C ILE A 54 -15.41 2.85 14.03
N GLU A 55 -15.71 2.86 15.33
CA GLU A 55 -16.74 3.72 15.92
C GLU A 55 -16.40 5.20 15.78
N ALA A 56 -15.13 5.58 15.97
CA ALA A 56 -14.66 6.93 15.71
C ALA A 56 -14.81 7.32 14.22
N ALA A 57 -14.50 6.41 13.31
CA ALA A 57 -14.66 6.63 11.88
C ALA A 57 -16.13 6.81 11.47
N ASP A 58 -17.06 6.11 12.10
CA ASP A 58 -18.50 6.29 11.87
C ASP A 58 -18.98 7.64 12.42
N LYS A 59 -18.55 8.01 13.62
CA LYS A 59 -18.87 9.32 14.23
C LYS A 59 -18.37 10.49 13.39
N ALA A 60 -17.20 10.37 12.77
CA ALA A 60 -16.62 11.42 11.91
C ALA A 60 -17.28 11.51 10.53
N LEU A 61 -17.93 10.43 10.06
CA LEU A 61 -18.44 10.30 8.71
C LEU A 61 -19.50 11.37 8.32
N PRO A 62 -20.53 11.69 9.13
CA PRO A 62 -21.51 12.73 8.79
C PRO A 62 -20.87 14.10 8.49
N ALA A 63 -19.95 14.55 9.34
CA ALA A 63 -19.29 15.83 9.16
C ALA A 63 -18.35 15.83 7.94
N TRP A 64 -17.64 14.73 7.70
CA TRP A 64 -16.75 14.60 6.55
C TRP A 64 -17.49 14.53 5.22
N ARG A 65 -18.54 13.71 5.13
CA ARG A 65 -19.35 13.60 3.90
C ARG A 65 -20.13 14.89 3.61
N GLY A 66 -20.49 15.64 4.65
CA GLY A 66 -21.18 16.93 4.53
C GLY A 66 -20.31 18.06 3.98
N LYS A 67 -18.97 17.90 3.93
CA LYS A 67 -18.09 18.85 3.22
C LYS A 67 -18.36 18.83 1.73
N THR A 68 -18.15 19.97 1.08
CA THR A 68 -18.11 20.01 -0.38
C THR A 68 -16.91 19.22 -0.91
N ALA A 69 -17.03 18.73 -2.14
CA ALA A 69 -15.91 18.09 -2.84
C ALA A 69 -14.66 18.99 -2.90
N LYS A 70 -14.85 20.32 -3.03
CA LYS A 70 -13.75 21.30 -3.07
C LYS A 70 -13.00 21.39 -1.74
N GLU A 71 -13.70 21.41 -0.61
CA GLU A 71 -13.05 21.44 0.71
C GLU A 71 -12.24 20.16 0.97
N ARG A 72 -12.79 18.99 0.62
CA ARG A 72 -12.05 17.72 0.72
C ARG A 72 -10.82 17.72 -0.19
N ALA A 73 -10.96 18.20 -1.43
CA ALA A 73 -9.86 18.33 -2.38
C ALA A 73 -8.72 19.21 -1.86
N GLN A 74 -9.05 20.33 -1.19
CA GLN A 74 -8.03 21.23 -0.61
C GLN A 74 -7.25 20.57 0.54
N ILE A 75 -7.92 19.78 1.39
CA ILE A 75 -7.26 19.01 2.45
C ILE A 75 -6.31 17.96 1.85
N LEU A 76 -6.80 17.18 0.87
CA LEU A 76 -5.99 16.18 0.18
C LEU A 76 -4.81 16.83 -0.55
N ARG A 77 -5.00 17.99 -1.18
CA ARG A 77 -3.90 18.71 -1.83
C ARG A 77 -2.80 19.11 -0.84
N ARG A 78 -3.16 19.65 0.33
CA ARG A 78 -2.17 19.95 1.38
C ARG A 78 -1.43 18.70 1.87
N TRP A 79 -2.12 17.57 1.94
CA TRP A 79 -1.49 16.30 2.31
C TRP A 79 -0.47 15.86 1.27
N TYR A 80 -0.82 15.94 -0.02
CA TYR A 80 0.12 15.73 -1.13
C TYR A 80 1.35 16.66 -1.01
N ASP A 81 1.12 17.97 -0.84
CA ASP A 81 2.22 18.95 -0.76
C ASP A 81 3.14 18.64 0.44
N LEU A 82 2.57 18.23 1.58
CA LEU A 82 3.33 17.79 2.75
C LEU A 82 4.12 16.49 2.52
N MET A 83 3.56 15.52 1.80
CA MET A 83 4.29 14.30 1.43
C MET A 83 5.51 14.63 0.56
N MET A 84 5.35 15.52 -0.41
CA MET A 84 6.45 15.95 -1.28
C MET A 84 7.49 16.77 -0.54
N ALA A 85 7.07 17.66 0.37
CA ALA A 85 7.97 18.45 1.21
C ALA A 85 8.81 17.58 2.16
N ASN A 86 8.31 16.40 2.55
CA ASN A 86 8.98 15.46 3.46
C ASN A 86 9.47 14.19 2.74
N GLN A 87 9.65 14.24 1.41
CA GLN A 87 9.94 13.06 0.59
C GLN A 87 11.18 12.30 1.08
N ASP A 88 12.22 13.01 1.48
CA ASP A 88 13.49 12.42 1.89
C ASP A 88 13.41 11.67 3.24
N ASP A 89 12.71 12.24 4.22
CA ASP A 89 12.49 11.59 5.51
C ASP A 89 11.56 10.38 5.39
N LEU A 90 10.50 10.51 4.58
CA LEU A 90 9.59 9.39 4.30
C LEU A 90 10.31 8.25 3.56
N ALA A 91 11.17 8.58 2.60
CA ALA A 91 11.97 7.59 1.89
C ALA A 91 12.99 6.91 2.82
N THR A 92 13.58 7.68 3.74
CA THR A 92 14.51 7.16 4.76
C THR A 92 13.81 6.16 5.69
N LEU A 93 12.61 6.50 6.19
CA LEU A 93 11.81 5.57 6.99
C LEU A 93 11.48 4.29 6.23
N MET A 94 11.03 4.42 4.99
CA MET A 94 10.68 3.29 4.13
C MET A 94 11.88 2.37 3.87
N THR A 95 13.03 2.93 3.49
CA THR A 95 14.25 2.15 3.27
C THR A 95 14.69 1.44 4.54
N ALA A 96 14.60 2.09 5.70
CA ALA A 96 14.98 1.49 6.98
C ALA A 96 14.12 0.26 7.31
N GLU A 97 12.79 0.35 7.18
CA GLU A 97 11.90 -0.75 7.59
C GLU A 97 11.68 -1.82 6.52
N GLN A 98 11.79 -1.47 5.23
CA GLN A 98 11.45 -2.38 4.13
C GLN A 98 12.69 -2.87 3.36
N GLY A 99 13.78 -2.10 3.33
CA GLY A 99 15.06 -2.49 2.75
C GLY A 99 15.34 -2.01 1.32
N LYS A 100 14.36 -1.54 0.55
CA LYS A 100 14.63 -1.08 -0.83
C LYS A 100 15.60 0.11 -0.87
N PRO A 101 16.39 0.25 -1.95
CA PRO A 101 17.30 1.39 -2.11
C PRO A 101 16.59 2.75 -1.96
N LEU A 102 17.29 3.72 -1.38
CA LEU A 102 16.73 5.04 -1.08
C LEU A 102 16.13 5.74 -2.31
N ALA A 103 16.74 5.57 -3.47
CA ALA A 103 16.22 6.12 -4.73
C ALA A 103 14.85 5.49 -5.11
N GLU A 104 14.68 4.18 -4.92
CA GLU A 104 13.40 3.52 -5.13
C GLU A 104 12.35 3.99 -4.11
N SER A 105 12.73 4.16 -2.84
CA SER A 105 11.85 4.70 -1.81
C SER A 105 11.38 6.12 -2.15
N LYS A 106 12.27 7.02 -2.59
CA LYS A 106 11.89 8.37 -3.06
C LYS A 106 10.90 8.30 -4.22
N GLY A 107 11.15 7.42 -5.19
CA GLY A 107 10.25 7.17 -6.30
C GLY A 107 8.87 6.67 -5.85
N GLU A 108 8.83 5.77 -4.86
CA GLU A 108 7.56 5.34 -4.27
C GLU A 108 6.84 6.48 -3.55
N ILE A 109 7.53 7.32 -2.78
CA ILE A 109 6.85 8.43 -2.09
C ILE A 109 6.20 9.39 -3.10
N ALA A 110 6.89 9.73 -4.19
CA ALA A 110 6.30 10.52 -5.27
C ALA A 110 5.10 9.82 -5.90
N TYR A 111 5.23 8.52 -6.20
CA TYR A 111 4.14 7.72 -6.74
C TYR A 111 2.93 7.63 -5.77
N ALA A 112 3.19 7.50 -4.48
CA ALA A 112 2.18 7.45 -3.43
C ALA A 112 1.47 8.80 -3.31
N ALA A 113 2.21 9.91 -3.33
CA ALA A 113 1.68 11.26 -3.25
C ALA A 113 0.75 11.56 -4.45
N ALA A 114 1.13 11.12 -5.66
CA ALA A 114 0.35 11.32 -6.88
C ALA A 114 -1.09 10.77 -6.77
N PHE A 115 -1.33 9.68 -6.01
CA PHE A 115 -2.70 9.21 -5.76
C PHE A 115 -3.52 10.18 -4.92
N ILE A 116 -2.91 10.80 -3.91
CA ILE A 116 -3.60 11.79 -3.07
C ILE A 116 -3.95 13.03 -3.90
N GLU A 117 -3.04 13.50 -4.74
CA GLU A 117 -3.29 14.60 -5.69
C GLU A 117 -4.43 14.22 -6.65
N TRP A 118 -4.27 13.11 -7.37
CA TRP A 118 -5.23 12.62 -8.35
C TRP A 118 -6.64 12.48 -7.76
N PHE A 119 -6.77 11.80 -6.61
CA PHE A 119 -8.10 11.61 -6.01
C PHE A 119 -8.65 12.88 -5.36
N GLY A 120 -7.80 13.78 -4.87
CA GLY A 120 -8.22 15.13 -4.49
C GLY A 120 -8.89 15.86 -5.67
N GLU A 121 -8.38 15.68 -6.88
CA GLU A 121 -8.99 16.21 -8.10
C GLU A 121 -10.29 15.47 -8.48
N GLU A 122 -10.27 14.14 -8.47
CA GLU A 122 -11.43 13.30 -8.82
C GLU A 122 -12.60 13.45 -7.86
N GLY A 123 -12.36 13.84 -6.59
CA GLY A 123 -13.43 14.11 -5.64
C GLY A 123 -14.46 15.15 -6.13
N LYS A 124 -14.04 16.07 -7.03
CA LYS A 124 -14.90 17.09 -7.67
C LYS A 124 -15.63 16.60 -8.93
N ARG A 125 -15.35 15.36 -9.38
CA ARG A 125 -15.79 14.79 -10.66
C ARG A 125 -16.64 13.53 -10.48
N ILE A 126 -17.28 13.39 -9.32
CA ILE A 126 -18.23 12.31 -9.04
C ILE A 126 -19.57 12.63 -9.73
N TYR A 127 -19.62 12.49 -11.05
CA TYR A 127 -20.78 12.80 -11.86
C TYR A 127 -21.87 11.72 -11.73
N GLY A 128 -23.11 12.17 -11.56
CA GLY A 128 -24.31 11.35 -11.74
C GLY A 128 -24.78 11.34 -13.20
N ASP A 129 -25.98 10.82 -13.44
CA ASP A 129 -26.55 10.68 -14.79
C ASP A 129 -28.03 11.08 -14.81
N THR A 130 -28.49 11.64 -15.93
CA THR A 130 -29.92 11.77 -16.24
C THR A 130 -30.23 10.90 -17.44
N ILE A 131 -31.18 9.97 -17.31
CA ILE A 131 -31.43 8.93 -18.32
C ILE A 131 -32.80 9.18 -18.98
N PRO A 132 -32.93 9.07 -20.31
CA PRO A 132 -34.21 9.12 -21.00
C PRO A 132 -35.23 8.18 -20.36
N SER A 133 -36.41 8.72 -20.06
CA SER A 133 -37.46 7.98 -19.38
C SER A 133 -38.17 6.99 -20.32
N HIS A 134 -38.57 5.85 -19.78
CA HIS A 134 -39.43 4.88 -20.47
C HIS A 134 -40.93 5.22 -20.35
N GLY A 135 -41.30 6.14 -19.44
CA GLY A 135 -42.67 6.61 -19.24
C GLY A 135 -42.78 8.13 -19.36
N THR A 136 -43.87 8.64 -19.95
CA THR A 136 -44.07 10.07 -20.23
C THR A 136 -44.15 10.93 -18.97
N ASP A 137 -44.52 10.34 -17.83
CA ASP A 137 -44.69 10.99 -16.53
C ASP A 137 -43.55 10.67 -15.54
N LYS A 138 -42.43 10.08 -15.99
CA LYS A 138 -41.29 9.70 -15.16
C LYS A 138 -40.00 10.45 -15.56
N ARG A 139 -39.06 10.55 -14.61
CA ARG A 139 -37.68 11.01 -14.81
C ARG A 139 -36.74 10.08 -14.08
N ILE A 140 -35.59 9.80 -14.68
CA ILE A 140 -34.58 8.89 -14.11
C ILE A 140 -33.31 9.69 -13.85
N VAL A 141 -32.89 9.72 -12.59
CA VAL A 141 -31.66 10.38 -12.12
C VAL A 141 -30.84 9.38 -11.32
N VAL A 142 -29.55 9.33 -11.59
CA VAL A 142 -28.57 8.55 -10.84
C VAL A 142 -27.62 9.50 -10.13
N ILE A 143 -27.44 9.32 -8.83
CA ILE A 143 -26.43 10.02 -8.03
C ILE A 143 -25.47 9.01 -7.42
N LYS A 144 -24.26 9.46 -7.05
CA LYS A 144 -23.21 8.63 -6.45
C LYS A 144 -22.82 9.24 -5.11
N GLU A 145 -22.94 8.44 -4.05
CA GLU A 145 -22.67 8.85 -2.67
C GLU A 145 -21.60 7.96 -2.02
N PRO A 146 -20.88 8.45 -0.99
CA PRO A 146 -19.90 7.64 -0.28
C PRO A 146 -20.55 6.40 0.35
N ILE A 147 -19.86 5.26 0.23
CA ILE A 147 -20.35 4.00 0.78
C ILE A 147 -20.42 3.99 2.32
N GLY A 148 -19.57 4.78 2.98
CA GLY A 148 -19.52 4.93 4.45
C GLY A 148 -18.13 4.64 5.00
N VAL A 149 -18.06 3.95 6.14
CA VAL A 149 -16.78 3.56 6.76
C VAL A 149 -16.11 2.47 5.93
N CYS A 150 -14.85 2.72 5.55
CA CYS A 150 -14.00 1.76 4.84
C CYS A 150 -12.93 1.18 5.77
N ALA A 151 -12.55 -0.08 5.54
CA ALA A 151 -11.37 -0.70 6.12
C ALA A 151 -10.34 -1.00 5.02
N ALA A 152 -9.06 -0.75 5.31
CA ALA A 152 -7.96 -1.06 4.42
C ALA A 152 -6.93 -1.95 5.12
N ILE A 153 -6.49 -3.01 4.45
CA ILE A 153 -5.39 -3.87 4.90
C ILE A 153 -4.32 -3.85 3.80
N THR A 154 -3.11 -3.39 4.13
CA THR A 154 -2.03 -3.18 3.15
C THR A 154 -0.80 -4.06 3.39
N PRO A 155 -0.08 -4.44 2.32
CA PRO A 155 1.12 -5.27 2.39
C PRO A 155 2.36 -4.40 2.66
N TRP A 156 3.51 -5.06 2.78
CA TRP A 156 4.80 -4.45 3.13
C TRP A 156 5.63 -3.99 1.93
N ASN A 157 5.33 -4.45 0.71
CA ASN A 157 6.23 -4.23 -0.42
C ASN A 157 6.20 -2.82 -0.99
N PHE A 158 5.08 -2.11 -0.83
CA PHE A 158 4.92 -0.70 -1.13
C PHE A 158 4.25 0.00 0.07
N PRO A 159 5.01 0.25 1.15
CA PRO A 159 4.48 0.70 2.44
C PRO A 159 3.70 2.01 2.38
N ALA A 160 4.00 2.91 1.43
CA ALA A 160 3.30 4.17 1.27
C ALA A 160 2.24 4.10 0.17
N ALA A 161 2.61 3.60 -1.02
CA ALA A 161 1.71 3.68 -2.17
C ALA A 161 0.46 2.80 -2.02
N MET A 162 0.55 1.65 -1.32
CA MET A 162 -0.63 0.82 -1.08
C MET A 162 -1.66 1.50 -0.17
N ILE A 163 -1.21 2.42 0.69
CA ILE A 163 -2.06 3.19 1.58
C ILE A 163 -2.77 4.27 0.78
N THR A 164 -2.03 5.11 0.07
CA THR A 164 -2.60 6.26 -0.65
C THR A 164 -3.51 5.85 -1.80
N ARG A 165 -3.24 4.71 -2.45
CA ARG A 165 -4.15 4.08 -3.42
C ARG A 165 -5.52 3.69 -2.84
N LYS A 166 -5.64 3.57 -1.51
CA LYS A 166 -6.86 3.17 -0.81
C LYS A 166 -7.50 4.35 -0.08
N CYS A 167 -6.74 5.09 0.72
CA CYS A 167 -7.27 6.23 1.47
C CYS A 167 -7.55 7.44 0.58
N GLY A 168 -6.72 7.71 -0.45
CA GLY A 168 -6.95 8.79 -1.42
C GLY A 168 -8.37 8.76 -2.02
N PRO A 169 -8.79 7.67 -2.69
CA PRO A 169 -10.13 7.61 -3.27
C PRO A 169 -11.24 7.59 -2.23
N ALA A 170 -11.03 6.92 -1.09
CA ALA A 170 -12.04 6.84 -0.03
C ALA A 170 -12.35 8.23 0.55
N LEU A 171 -11.30 8.96 0.95
CA LEU A 171 -11.45 10.28 1.56
C LEU A 171 -12.02 11.28 0.54
N ALA A 172 -11.56 11.25 -0.72
CA ALA A 172 -12.09 12.09 -1.79
C ALA A 172 -13.60 11.88 -2.02
N ALA A 173 -14.04 10.62 -2.02
CA ALA A 173 -15.44 10.25 -2.14
C ALA A 173 -16.32 10.69 -0.95
N GLY A 174 -15.71 11.07 0.17
CA GLY A 174 -16.41 11.43 1.42
C GLY A 174 -16.57 10.26 2.39
N CYS A 175 -15.80 9.19 2.23
CA CYS A 175 -15.72 8.08 3.19
C CYS A 175 -14.69 8.36 4.29
N THR A 176 -14.79 7.66 5.40
CA THR A 176 -13.75 7.54 6.43
C THR A 176 -13.05 6.19 6.30
N MET A 177 -11.82 6.06 6.83
CA MET A 177 -11.02 4.84 6.68
C MET A 177 -10.25 4.46 7.94
N VAL A 178 -10.36 3.18 8.32
CA VAL A 178 -9.46 2.53 9.29
C VAL A 178 -8.48 1.64 8.54
N LEU A 179 -7.18 1.90 8.70
CA LEU A 179 -6.09 1.20 8.04
C LEU A 179 -5.40 0.23 9.00
N LYS A 180 -5.08 -0.97 8.52
CA LYS A 180 -4.12 -1.89 9.11
C LYS A 180 -2.94 -2.08 8.15
N PRO A 181 -1.75 -1.52 8.42
CA PRO A 181 -0.57 -1.73 7.60
C PRO A 181 0.09 -3.09 7.90
N ALA A 182 1.00 -3.52 7.03
CA ALA A 182 1.83 -4.68 7.31
C ALA A 182 2.71 -4.43 8.55
N THR A 183 2.82 -5.44 9.40
CA THR A 183 3.58 -5.35 10.65
C THR A 183 5.08 -5.19 10.43
N ALA A 184 5.59 -5.62 9.27
CA ALA A 184 7.00 -5.45 8.90
C ALA A 184 7.35 -4.01 8.53
N THR A 185 6.39 -3.21 8.06
CA THR A 185 6.64 -1.85 7.55
C THR A 185 5.56 -0.84 8.01
N PRO A 186 5.32 -0.68 9.33
CA PRO A 186 4.25 0.16 9.83
C PRO A 186 4.62 1.66 9.86
N TYR A 187 5.89 2.03 9.91
CA TYR A 187 6.31 3.41 10.15
C TYR A 187 5.99 4.33 8.98
N SER A 188 6.09 3.85 7.74
CA SER A 188 5.62 4.61 6.56
C SER A 188 4.13 4.96 6.70
N ALA A 189 3.31 4.03 7.20
CA ALA A 189 1.88 4.27 7.39
C ALA A 189 1.60 5.32 8.47
N LEU A 190 2.33 5.24 9.58
CA LEU A 190 2.17 6.16 10.70
C LEU A 190 2.69 7.57 10.33
N ALA A 191 3.79 7.67 9.59
CA ALA A 191 4.27 8.95 9.05
C ALA A 191 3.24 9.61 8.12
N LEU A 192 2.54 8.83 7.30
CA LEU A 192 1.44 9.34 6.48
C LEU A 192 0.25 9.84 7.32
N CYS A 193 -0.04 9.20 8.46
CA CYS A 193 -1.08 9.67 9.39
C CYS A 193 -0.69 11.01 10.05
N GLU A 194 0.56 11.15 10.48
CA GLU A 194 1.11 12.42 10.99
C GLU A 194 0.96 13.54 9.95
N LEU A 195 1.28 13.28 8.68
CA LEU A 195 1.11 14.28 7.63
C LEU A 195 -0.37 14.54 7.29
N ALA A 196 -1.24 13.53 7.41
CA ALA A 196 -2.69 13.70 7.23
C ALA A 196 -3.28 14.62 8.30
N GLU A 197 -2.86 14.45 9.56
CA GLU A 197 -3.23 15.33 10.68
C GLU A 197 -2.82 16.77 10.38
N ARG A 198 -1.56 16.99 10.00
CA ARG A 198 -1.04 18.33 9.63
C ARG A 198 -1.75 18.95 8.43
N ALA A 199 -2.19 18.13 7.47
CA ALA A 199 -2.97 18.59 6.32
C ALA A 199 -4.39 19.07 6.71
N GLY A 200 -4.85 18.75 7.93
CA GLY A 200 -6.18 19.06 8.42
C GLY A 200 -7.22 17.99 8.08
N VAL A 201 -6.81 16.74 7.91
CA VAL A 201 -7.75 15.60 7.90
C VAL A 201 -8.39 15.54 9.29
N PRO A 202 -9.74 15.64 9.41
CA PRO A 202 -10.38 15.68 10.73
C PRO A 202 -10.18 14.40 11.52
N LYS A 203 -10.25 14.52 12.85
CA LYS A 203 -10.22 13.39 13.79
C LYS A 203 -11.24 12.32 13.38
N GLY A 204 -10.82 11.05 13.42
CA GLY A 204 -11.62 9.88 13.04
C GLY A 204 -11.76 9.64 11.53
N VAL A 205 -11.48 10.61 10.65
CA VAL A 205 -11.62 10.41 9.19
C VAL A 205 -10.60 9.41 8.66
N PHE A 206 -9.40 9.41 9.22
CA PHE A 206 -8.36 8.44 8.92
C PHE A 206 -7.74 7.94 10.23
N SER A 207 -7.68 6.62 10.40
CA SER A 207 -7.04 5.98 11.56
C SER A 207 -6.15 4.84 11.08
N CYS A 208 -5.10 4.55 11.85
CA CYS A 208 -4.13 3.49 11.56
C CYS A 208 -3.90 2.66 12.81
N VAL A 209 -4.21 1.36 12.71
CA VAL A 209 -4.14 0.37 13.79
C VAL A 209 -3.09 -0.67 13.42
N THR A 210 -2.11 -0.88 14.28
CA THR A 210 -1.06 -1.90 14.13
C THR A 210 -1.29 -3.01 15.13
N GLY A 211 -0.97 -4.26 14.76
CA GLY A 211 -1.18 -5.41 15.64
C GLY A 211 -1.44 -6.71 14.91
N GLY A 212 -2.17 -7.61 15.57
CA GLY A 212 -2.45 -8.96 15.10
C GLY A 212 -3.33 -8.97 13.86
N ALA A 213 -2.85 -9.61 12.77
CA ALA A 213 -3.57 -9.61 11.49
C ALA A 213 -4.93 -10.31 11.59
N LYS A 214 -5.03 -11.38 12.41
CA LYS A 214 -6.26 -12.15 12.58
C LYS A 214 -7.29 -11.39 13.39
N GLU A 215 -6.87 -10.78 14.49
CA GLU A 215 -7.71 -10.04 15.43
C GLU A 215 -8.27 -8.77 14.77
N ILE A 216 -7.40 -7.96 14.19
CA ILE A 216 -7.79 -6.71 13.50
C ILE A 216 -8.62 -7.03 12.25
N GLY A 217 -8.17 -7.99 11.42
CA GLY A 217 -8.88 -8.39 10.21
C GLY A 217 -10.26 -8.99 10.51
N GLY A 218 -10.37 -9.80 11.56
CA GLY A 218 -11.63 -10.38 12.03
C GLY A 218 -12.63 -9.32 12.50
N GLU A 219 -12.17 -8.30 13.22
CA GLU A 219 -13.03 -7.19 13.61
C GLU A 219 -13.47 -6.35 12.40
N MET A 220 -12.54 -5.99 11.50
CA MET A 220 -12.85 -5.21 10.29
C MET A 220 -13.85 -5.91 9.36
N THR A 221 -13.81 -7.25 9.29
CA THR A 221 -14.68 -8.06 8.43
C THR A 221 -16.02 -8.42 9.07
N SER A 222 -16.10 -8.52 10.39
CA SER A 222 -17.35 -8.86 11.08
C SER A 222 -18.18 -7.63 11.49
N ASN A 223 -17.54 -6.49 11.78
CA ASN A 223 -18.24 -5.30 12.29
C ASN A 223 -19.17 -4.67 11.23
N PRO A 224 -20.49 -4.53 11.47
CA PRO A 224 -21.46 -4.06 10.47
C PRO A 224 -21.30 -2.59 10.08
N ILE A 225 -20.58 -1.78 10.86
CA ILE A 225 -20.29 -0.37 10.54
C ILE A 225 -19.40 -0.28 9.30
N VAL A 226 -18.43 -1.19 9.16
CA VAL A 226 -17.56 -1.24 7.97
C VAL A 226 -18.38 -1.71 6.78
N ARG A 227 -18.51 -0.87 5.75
CA ARG A 227 -19.30 -1.20 4.53
C ARG A 227 -18.44 -1.58 3.33
N LYS A 228 -17.15 -1.28 3.39
CA LYS A 228 -16.15 -1.57 2.35
C LYS A 228 -14.88 -2.12 2.97
N LEU A 229 -14.39 -3.25 2.47
CA LEU A 229 -13.03 -3.72 2.71
C LEU A 229 -12.19 -3.57 1.43
N THR A 230 -10.96 -3.08 1.55
CA THR A 230 -9.98 -3.10 0.47
C THR A 230 -8.68 -3.75 0.96
N PHE A 231 -8.23 -4.78 0.25
CA PHE A 231 -7.07 -5.57 0.64
C PHE A 231 -6.10 -5.70 -0.52
N THR A 232 -4.81 -5.66 -0.20
CA THR A 232 -3.75 -6.07 -1.11
C THR A 232 -2.82 -7.03 -0.39
N GLY A 233 -2.53 -8.18 -1.00
CA GLY A 233 -1.70 -9.21 -0.39
C GLY A 233 -1.84 -10.57 -1.07
N SER A 234 -1.68 -11.65 -0.32
CA SER A 234 -1.74 -12.99 -0.90
C SER A 234 -3.16 -13.38 -1.30
N THR A 235 -3.27 -14.20 -2.35
CA THR A 235 -4.55 -14.72 -2.82
C THR A 235 -5.28 -15.53 -1.76
N GLU A 236 -4.55 -16.30 -0.95
CA GLU A 236 -5.08 -17.10 0.15
C GLU A 236 -5.81 -16.22 1.18
N ILE A 237 -5.16 -15.15 1.67
CA ILE A 237 -5.77 -14.23 2.63
C ILE A 237 -6.91 -13.43 1.99
N GLY A 238 -6.78 -13.07 0.71
CA GLY A 238 -7.86 -12.40 -0.03
C GLY A 238 -9.16 -13.22 -0.08
N LYS A 239 -9.05 -14.53 -0.31
CA LYS A 239 -10.19 -15.45 -0.30
C LYS A 239 -10.84 -15.53 1.09
N LEU A 240 -10.03 -15.68 2.14
CA LEU A 240 -10.51 -15.70 3.52
C LEU A 240 -11.24 -14.40 3.88
N LEU A 241 -10.66 -13.24 3.55
CA LEU A 241 -11.28 -11.94 3.83
C LEU A 241 -12.59 -11.74 3.06
N MET A 242 -12.68 -12.25 1.82
CA MET A 242 -13.91 -12.22 1.03
C MET A 242 -15.01 -13.07 1.66
N GLU A 243 -14.67 -14.28 2.12
CA GLU A 243 -15.57 -15.16 2.86
C GLU A 243 -16.10 -14.48 4.13
N GLN A 244 -15.20 -13.92 4.94
CA GLN A 244 -15.57 -13.21 6.18
C GLN A 244 -16.47 -11.99 5.91
N CYS A 245 -16.25 -11.29 4.80
CA CYS A 245 -17.08 -10.14 4.39
C CYS A 245 -18.51 -10.52 3.95
N ALA A 246 -18.77 -11.80 3.64
CA ALA A 246 -20.08 -12.25 3.19
C ALA A 246 -21.15 -12.11 4.30
N GLY A 247 -20.76 -12.23 5.57
CA GLY A 247 -21.68 -12.16 6.72
C GLY A 247 -22.46 -10.85 6.83
N THR A 248 -21.96 -9.75 6.26
CA THR A 248 -22.67 -8.46 6.20
C THR A 248 -22.73 -7.88 4.78
N VAL A 249 -22.46 -8.69 3.76
CA VAL A 249 -22.49 -8.31 2.33
C VAL A 249 -21.64 -7.05 2.04
N LYS A 250 -20.43 -6.97 2.60
CA LYS A 250 -19.55 -5.80 2.38
C LYS A 250 -19.10 -5.72 0.93
N LYS A 251 -18.88 -4.51 0.43
CA LYS A 251 -18.21 -4.32 -0.87
C LYS A 251 -16.72 -4.60 -0.73
N VAL A 252 -16.16 -5.53 -1.51
CA VAL A 252 -14.75 -5.95 -1.39
C VAL A 252 -13.94 -5.54 -2.62
N SER A 253 -12.67 -5.15 -2.43
CA SER A 253 -11.70 -4.90 -3.50
C SER A 253 -10.43 -5.65 -3.13
N LEU A 254 -9.93 -6.47 -4.05
CA LEU A 254 -8.84 -7.40 -3.80
C LEU A 254 -7.80 -7.26 -4.91
N GLU A 255 -6.58 -6.87 -4.53
CA GLU A 255 -5.40 -6.91 -5.39
C GLU A 255 -4.50 -8.05 -4.87
N LEU A 256 -4.42 -9.16 -5.61
CA LEU A 256 -3.89 -10.42 -5.09
C LEU A 256 -2.61 -10.85 -5.80
N GLY A 257 -2.25 -12.14 -5.71
CA GLY A 257 -1.06 -12.68 -6.36
C GLY A 257 -1.18 -12.69 -7.88
N GLY A 258 -0.08 -12.35 -8.55
CA GLY A 258 0.08 -12.47 -10.00
C GLY A 258 1.11 -13.54 -10.38
N ASN A 259 1.17 -13.87 -11.68
CA ASN A 259 2.19 -14.72 -12.28
C ASN A 259 2.54 -14.19 -13.69
N ALA A 260 3.05 -12.95 -13.71
CA ALA A 260 3.17 -12.14 -14.92
C ALA A 260 4.13 -12.77 -15.95
N PRO A 261 3.65 -13.06 -17.18
CA PRO A 261 4.53 -13.36 -18.30
C PRO A 261 5.13 -12.07 -18.87
N PHE A 262 6.42 -12.10 -19.17
CA PHE A 262 7.12 -11.09 -19.97
C PHE A 262 7.55 -11.78 -21.27
N ILE A 263 7.05 -11.32 -22.42
CA ILE A 263 7.18 -12.04 -23.69
C ILE A 263 8.06 -11.24 -24.64
N VAL A 264 9.08 -11.89 -25.21
CA VAL A 264 10.03 -11.32 -26.17
C VAL A 264 9.94 -12.12 -27.47
N PHE A 265 9.48 -11.47 -28.53
CA PHE A 265 9.42 -12.02 -29.88
C PHE A 265 10.70 -11.73 -30.67
N ASP A 266 10.89 -12.43 -31.79
CA ASP A 266 12.08 -12.29 -32.66
C ASP A 266 12.26 -10.88 -33.23
N ASP A 267 11.16 -10.14 -33.40
CA ASP A 267 11.14 -8.77 -33.91
C ASP A 267 11.28 -7.70 -32.82
N ALA A 268 11.50 -8.10 -31.57
CA ALA A 268 11.72 -7.18 -30.46
C ALA A 268 13.09 -6.51 -30.54
N ASP A 269 13.15 -5.23 -30.17
CA ASP A 269 14.41 -4.59 -29.82
C ASP A 269 14.96 -5.21 -28.54
N ILE A 270 16.05 -5.99 -28.67
CA ILE A 270 16.62 -6.77 -27.58
C ILE A 270 17.15 -5.90 -26.44
N GLU A 271 17.78 -4.76 -26.74
CA GLU A 271 18.30 -3.88 -25.68
C GLU A 271 17.16 -3.24 -24.89
N MET A 272 16.08 -2.86 -25.58
CA MET A 272 14.88 -2.34 -24.92
C MET A 272 14.14 -3.42 -24.13
N ALA A 273 14.05 -4.64 -24.67
CA ALA A 273 13.46 -5.78 -23.98
C ALA A 273 14.24 -6.12 -22.71
N VAL A 274 15.58 -6.13 -22.74
CA VAL A 274 16.41 -6.36 -21.56
C VAL A 274 16.21 -5.24 -20.53
N LYS A 275 16.20 -3.96 -20.92
CA LYS A 275 15.90 -2.85 -20.00
C LYS A 275 14.54 -3.01 -19.33
N GLY A 276 13.51 -3.40 -20.10
CA GLY A 276 12.18 -3.69 -19.59
C GLY A 276 12.14 -4.89 -18.64
N ALA A 277 12.84 -5.96 -18.97
CA ALA A 277 12.97 -7.14 -18.12
C ALA A 277 13.67 -6.80 -16.79
N ILE A 278 14.76 -6.02 -16.84
CA ILE A 278 15.47 -5.55 -15.66
C ILE A 278 14.57 -4.72 -14.74
N ALA A 279 13.91 -3.70 -15.30
CA ALA A 279 13.03 -2.82 -14.53
C ALA A 279 11.79 -3.54 -13.96
N SER A 280 11.25 -4.53 -14.67
CA SER A 280 10.08 -5.29 -14.23
C SER A 280 10.43 -6.45 -13.30
N LYS A 281 11.61 -7.07 -13.41
CA LYS A 281 12.00 -8.25 -12.61
C LYS A 281 12.72 -7.89 -11.33
N TYR A 282 13.63 -6.90 -11.36
CA TYR A 282 14.58 -6.67 -10.28
C TYR A 282 14.27 -5.47 -9.40
N ARG A 283 13.37 -4.56 -9.83
CA ARG A 283 12.85 -3.48 -9.00
C ARG A 283 12.29 -4.04 -7.69
N ASN A 284 12.61 -3.39 -6.57
CA ASN A 284 12.24 -3.84 -5.22
C ASN A 284 12.71 -5.28 -4.92
N ALA A 285 13.85 -5.70 -5.48
CA ALA A 285 14.37 -7.07 -5.44
C ALA A 285 13.36 -8.13 -5.94
N GLY A 286 12.49 -7.77 -6.90
CA GLY A 286 11.46 -8.65 -7.43
C GLY A 286 10.23 -8.82 -6.54
N GLN A 287 10.13 -8.06 -5.44
CA GLN A 287 9.07 -8.18 -4.44
C GLN A 287 7.83 -7.33 -4.80
N THR A 288 7.42 -7.31 -6.07
CA THR A 288 6.22 -6.56 -6.50
C THR A 288 5.17 -7.51 -7.09
N CYS A 289 3.89 -7.18 -6.92
CA CYS A 289 2.79 -8.00 -7.45
C CYS A 289 2.75 -8.06 -8.99
N VAL A 290 3.36 -7.07 -9.65
CA VAL A 290 3.43 -6.95 -11.11
C VAL A 290 4.79 -7.35 -11.68
N CYS A 291 5.71 -7.83 -10.84
CA CYS A 291 7.03 -8.25 -11.31
C CYS A 291 6.91 -9.39 -12.32
N ALA A 292 7.77 -9.35 -13.35
CA ALA A 292 7.90 -10.45 -14.29
C ALA A 292 8.22 -11.74 -13.52
N ASN A 293 7.37 -12.76 -13.64
CA ASN A 293 7.58 -14.03 -12.95
C ASN A 293 8.04 -15.12 -13.92
N ARG A 294 7.61 -15.06 -15.18
CA ARG A 294 8.04 -15.93 -16.27
C ARG A 294 8.49 -15.05 -17.44
N ILE A 295 9.73 -15.22 -17.89
CA ILE A 295 10.25 -14.53 -19.06
C ILE A 295 10.25 -15.54 -20.21
N LEU A 296 9.42 -15.32 -21.21
CA LEU A 296 9.23 -16.18 -22.38
C LEU A 296 9.91 -15.49 -23.56
N VAL A 297 10.90 -16.16 -24.16
CA VAL A 297 11.72 -15.59 -25.23
C VAL A 297 11.67 -16.53 -26.42
N GLN A 298 11.39 -16.00 -27.60
CA GLN A 298 11.33 -16.77 -28.84
C GLN A 298 12.73 -17.29 -29.23
N ASP A 299 12.78 -18.50 -29.79
CA ASP A 299 14.02 -19.23 -30.06
C ASP A 299 15.05 -18.43 -30.87
N GLY A 300 14.63 -17.63 -31.85
CA GLY A 300 15.52 -16.87 -32.72
C GLY A 300 16.33 -15.79 -32.00
N VAL A 301 15.87 -15.32 -30.84
CA VAL A 301 16.53 -14.28 -30.03
C VAL A 301 16.90 -14.73 -28.62
N TYR A 302 16.68 -16.00 -28.30
CA TYR A 302 16.87 -16.55 -26.95
C TYR A 302 18.28 -16.33 -26.39
N GLU A 303 19.31 -16.72 -27.12
CA GLU A 303 20.71 -16.62 -26.66
C GLU A 303 21.15 -15.16 -26.49
N ALA A 304 20.80 -14.31 -27.46
CA ALA A 304 21.15 -12.90 -27.44
C ALA A 304 20.52 -12.19 -26.23
N PHE A 305 19.24 -12.42 -25.99
CA PHE A 305 18.52 -11.83 -24.87
C PHE A 305 19.04 -12.35 -23.52
N THR A 306 19.16 -13.67 -23.35
CA THR A 306 19.55 -14.28 -22.06
C THR A 306 20.96 -13.91 -21.65
N LYS A 307 21.92 -13.91 -22.60
CA LYS A 307 23.29 -13.44 -22.35
C LYS A 307 23.30 -12.00 -21.85
N ARG A 308 22.60 -11.10 -22.57
CA ARG A 308 22.58 -9.68 -22.24
C ARG A 308 21.88 -9.40 -20.91
N LEU A 309 20.80 -10.13 -20.62
CA LEU A 309 20.10 -10.08 -19.34
C LEU A 309 21.01 -10.53 -18.19
N ALA A 310 21.73 -11.64 -18.36
CA ALA A 310 22.65 -12.17 -17.35
C ALA A 310 23.80 -11.20 -17.05
N GLU A 311 24.42 -10.62 -18.07
CA GLU A 311 25.45 -9.57 -17.91
C GLU A 311 24.91 -8.36 -17.12
N THR A 312 23.71 -7.90 -17.48
CA THR A 312 23.11 -6.72 -16.84
C THR A 312 22.69 -7.01 -15.39
N ALA A 313 22.11 -8.18 -15.12
CA ALA A 313 21.74 -8.59 -13.78
C ALA A 313 22.97 -8.84 -12.88
N GLY A 314 24.02 -9.47 -13.43
CA GLY A 314 25.26 -9.75 -12.71
C GLY A 314 26.06 -8.51 -12.31
N ALA A 315 25.85 -7.38 -13.00
CA ALA A 315 26.47 -6.09 -12.67
C ALA A 315 25.73 -5.30 -11.58
N MET A 316 24.57 -5.77 -11.09
CA MET A 316 23.80 -5.04 -10.09
C MET A 316 24.47 -5.06 -8.72
N LYS A 317 24.63 -3.89 -8.11
CA LYS A 317 25.14 -3.76 -6.75
C LYS A 317 24.06 -4.14 -5.74
N VAL A 318 24.24 -5.30 -5.10
CA VAL A 318 23.50 -5.71 -3.89
C VAL A 318 24.17 -5.06 -2.68
N ALA A 319 23.42 -4.27 -1.93
CA ALA A 319 23.94 -3.52 -0.78
C ALA A 319 22.82 -3.07 0.15
N ASN A 320 23.19 -2.54 1.32
CA ASN A 320 22.24 -1.83 2.16
C ASN A 320 21.62 -0.66 1.36
N GLY A 321 20.31 -0.45 1.49
CA GLY A 321 19.58 0.55 0.70
C GLY A 321 20.02 2.00 0.90
N PHE A 322 20.79 2.30 1.96
CA PHE A 322 21.39 3.60 2.20
C PHE A 322 22.77 3.78 1.55
N GLU A 323 23.39 2.71 1.06
CA GLU A 323 24.69 2.81 0.40
C GLU A 323 24.60 3.48 -0.98
N PRO A 324 25.53 4.38 -1.32
CA PRO A 324 25.61 4.95 -2.65
C PRO A 324 25.72 3.86 -3.73
N GLY A 325 24.87 3.98 -4.74
CA GLY A 325 24.82 3.06 -5.88
C GLY A 325 24.16 1.71 -5.58
N ALA A 326 23.55 1.49 -4.42
CA ALA A 326 22.74 0.29 -4.16
C ALA A 326 21.59 0.20 -5.18
N VAL A 327 21.48 -0.95 -5.86
CA VAL A 327 20.43 -1.24 -6.84
C VAL A 327 19.48 -2.31 -6.31
N ILE A 328 20.00 -3.25 -5.52
CA ILE A 328 19.23 -4.34 -4.92
C ILE A 328 19.43 -4.31 -3.41
N GLY A 329 18.34 -4.11 -2.68
CA GLY A 329 18.29 -4.22 -1.21
C GLY A 329 18.04 -5.67 -0.75
N PRO A 330 17.99 -5.92 0.57
CA PRO A 330 17.63 -7.23 1.11
C PRO A 330 16.20 -7.61 0.75
N LEU A 331 15.90 -8.92 0.78
CA LEU A 331 14.53 -9.40 0.86
C LEU A 331 13.94 -9.07 2.25
N ILE A 332 12.61 -9.02 2.34
CA ILE A 332 11.92 -8.57 3.56
C ILE A 332 12.17 -9.46 4.78
N ASP A 333 12.33 -10.77 4.57
CA ASP A 333 12.58 -11.76 5.62
C ASP A 333 13.22 -13.05 5.06
N MET A 334 13.62 -13.95 5.96
CA MET A 334 14.21 -15.25 5.58
C MET A 334 13.22 -16.17 4.85
N LYS A 335 11.91 -16.06 5.10
CA LYS A 335 10.92 -16.89 4.39
C LYS A 335 10.89 -16.53 2.90
N ALA A 336 11.11 -15.27 2.56
CA ALA A 336 11.25 -14.84 1.18
C ALA A 336 12.52 -15.42 0.54
N VAL A 337 13.64 -15.46 1.29
CA VAL A 337 14.89 -16.10 0.84
C VAL A 337 14.67 -17.59 0.58
N ASP A 338 14.15 -18.32 1.57
CA ASP A 338 13.90 -19.77 1.49
C ASP A 338 13.03 -20.12 0.27
N LYS A 339 12.03 -19.28 -0.03
CA LYS A 339 11.16 -19.46 -1.19
C LYS A 339 11.91 -19.32 -2.52
N VAL A 340 12.80 -18.32 -2.63
CA VAL A 340 13.62 -18.13 -3.83
C VAL A 340 14.57 -19.31 -4.02
N GLU A 341 15.23 -19.75 -2.95
CA GLU A 341 16.10 -20.93 -2.97
C GLU A 341 15.34 -22.20 -3.38
N ALA A 342 14.14 -22.42 -2.84
CA ALA A 342 13.30 -23.55 -3.20
C ALA A 342 12.90 -23.55 -4.69
N HIS A 343 12.59 -22.38 -5.27
CA HIS A 343 12.29 -22.27 -6.70
C HIS A 343 13.52 -22.57 -7.57
N ILE A 344 14.70 -22.09 -7.18
CA ILE A 344 15.95 -22.38 -7.89
C ILE A 344 16.24 -23.89 -7.84
N ALA A 345 16.13 -24.49 -6.65
CA ALA A 345 16.37 -25.92 -6.46
C ALA A 345 15.39 -26.79 -7.27
N ASP A 346 14.10 -26.43 -7.30
CA ASP A 346 13.09 -27.14 -8.10
C ASP A 346 13.37 -27.03 -9.60
N ALA A 347 13.76 -25.84 -10.09
CA ALA A 347 14.11 -25.63 -11.50
C ALA A 347 15.31 -26.49 -11.90
N LEU A 348 16.43 -26.41 -11.15
CA LEU A 348 17.64 -27.21 -11.41
C LEU A 348 17.36 -28.72 -11.43
N LYS A 349 16.39 -29.19 -10.64
CA LYS A 349 16.00 -30.60 -10.58
C LYS A 349 15.24 -31.08 -11.82
N LYS A 350 14.73 -30.15 -12.64
CA LYS A 350 13.87 -30.42 -13.81
C LYS A 350 14.54 -30.11 -15.15
N GLY A 351 15.80 -29.67 -15.15
CA GLY A 351 16.56 -29.27 -16.34
C GLY A 351 16.40 -27.80 -16.68
#